data_AF-A0A7C7M8K3-F1
#
_entry.id   AF-A0A7C7M8K3-F1
#
_cell.length_a   1.000
_cell.length_b   1.000
_cell.length_c   1.000
_cell.angle_alpha   90.00
_cell.angle_beta   90.00
_cell.angle_gamma   90.00
#
_symmetry.space_group_name_H-M   'P 1'
#
loop_
_entity.id
_entity.type
_entity.pdbx_description
1 polymer ?
#
loop_
_entity_poly.entity_id
_entity_poly.type
_entity_poly.pdbx_seq_one_letter_code
_entity_poly.pdbx_strand_id
1 'polypeptide(L)'
;MWTTSYTPRAGRMSDLKETSQYIFKHLDFHGKTAVILGSGLGGFTDILTDQCTLPYAQIPHYPRSTVKGHSGELVTGMLEEKEILVAKGRVHCYEGYSRETVTFPIRVFKELGIENLIITNSSGSLKRKNTPGTLMVIEGHMDFTFQDGPADPGLISDGKFHSPELISIAKKVASDNGIHLAMGNYCWTLGPAYETPAEIQYFKSLNGTAVGMSTLPEIEEGGTLELNVLTLSTLTNFAAGISEHPLTHQEVLHNAEKAKGRFLKLLSGIIERI
;
A
#
# COMPACT_ATOMS: atom_id res chain seq x y z
N MET A 1 9.02 18.26 28.98
CA MET A 1 7.67 18.67 28.58
C MET A 1 7.48 18.39 27.10
N TRP A 2 7.01 17.20 26.75
CA TRP A 2 6.42 16.88 25.44
C TRP A 2 5.49 15.69 25.66
N THR A 3 4.24 15.96 25.99
CA THR A 3 3.17 14.96 26.03
C THR A 3 1.90 15.60 25.50
N THR A 4 1.80 15.72 24.19
CA THR A 4 0.49 15.63 23.53
C THR A 4 0.29 14.18 23.15
N SER A 5 -0.24 13.40 24.10
CA SER A 5 -0.74 12.05 23.83
C SER A 5 -1.96 12.20 22.92
N TYR A 6 -1.75 12.04 21.61
CA TYR A 6 -2.84 11.76 20.70
C TYR A 6 -3.32 10.34 20.99
N THR A 7 -4.43 10.21 21.73
CA THR A 7 -5.13 8.94 21.89
C THR A 7 -6.02 8.75 20.67
N PRO A 8 -5.77 7.76 19.79
CA PRO A 8 -6.66 7.50 18.68
C PRO A 8 -8.01 7.04 19.24
N ARG A 9 -9.07 7.81 19.01
CA ARG A 9 -10.44 7.35 19.26
C ARG A 9 -10.84 6.43 18.12
N ALA A 10 -11.45 5.30 18.46
CA ALA A 10 -12.17 4.45 17.52
C ALA A 10 -13.13 5.30 16.68
N GLY A 11 -13.08 5.14 15.36
CA GLY A 11 -13.86 5.95 14.43
C GLY A 11 -15.32 5.56 14.52
N ARG A 12 -16.15 6.39 15.14
CA ARG A 12 -17.59 6.13 15.22
C ARG A 12 -18.19 6.21 13.80
N MET A 13 -19.33 5.55 13.57
CA MET A 13 -20.07 5.66 12.30
C MET A 13 -20.37 7.12 11.89
N SER A 14 -20.53 8.01 12.88
CA SER A 14 -20.64 9.46 12.66
C SER A 14 -19.40 10.06 12.02
N ASP A 15 -18.22 9.62 12.47
CA ASP A 15 -16.93 10.17 12.07
C ASP A 15 -16.62 9.75 10.62
N LEU A 16 -16.99 8.52 10.23
CA LEU A 16 -16.92 8.04 8.84
C LEU A 16 -17.78 8.90 7.90
N LYS A 17 -19.05 9.12 8.23
CA LYS A 17 -19.97 9.90 7.38
C LYS A 17 -19.51 11.35 7.24
N GLU A 18 -19.11 12.00 8.33
CA GLU A 18 -18.59 13.36 8.30
C GLU A 18 -17.34 13.47 7.41
N THR A 19 -16.42 12.51 7.55
CA THR A 19 -15.19 12.43 6.74
C THR A 19 -15.51 12.28 5.26
N SER A 20 -16.36 11.31 4.90
CA SER A 20 -16.69 11.03 3.50
C SER A 20 -17.46 12.18 2.86
N GLN A 21 -18.41 12.81 3.57
CA GLN A 21 -19.11 14.00 3.09
C GLN A 21 -18.15 15.18 2.89
N TYR A 22 -17.20 15.37 3.80
CA TYR A 22 -16.18 16.40 3.66
C TYR A 22 -15.34 16.16 2.41
N ILE A 23 -14.83 14.94 2.21
CA ILE A 23 -14.02 14.61 1.02
C ILE A 23 -14.83 14.79 -0.25
N PHE A 24 -16.05 14.23 -0.32
CA PHE A 24 -16.92 14.36 -1.49
C PHE A 24 -17.17 15.82 -1.84
N LYS A 25 -17.46 16.68 -0.86
CA LYS A 25 -17.70 18.12 -1.10
C LYS A 25 -16.49 18.86 -1.66
N HIS A 26 -15.28 18.47 -1.30
CA HIS A 26 -14.06 19.19 -1.69
C HIS A 26 -13.39 18.62 -2.95
N LEU A 27 -13.53 17.32 -3.20
CA LEU A 27 -12.96 16.67 -4.37
C LEU A 27 -13.97 16.43 -5.50
N ASP A 28 -15.27 16.39 -5.19
CA ASP A 28 -16.34 16.04 -6.14
C ASP A 28 -16.04 14.78 -6.95
N PHE A 29 -15.51 13.76 -6.27
CA PHE A 29 -15.03 12.52 -6.89
C PHE A 29 -16.20 11.55 -7.19
N HIS A 30 -16.29 11.07 -8.43
CA HIS A 30 -17.31 10.13 -8.92
C HIS A 30 -16.72 8.83 -9.51
N GLY A 31 -15.39 8.71 -9.54
CA GLY A 31 -14.69 7.52 -10.00
C GLY A 31 -14.91 6.28 -9.11
N LYS A 32 -14.33 5.15 -9.56
CA LYS A 32 -14.49 3.83 -8.92
C LYS A 32 -13.20 3.21 -8.40
N THR A 33 -12.08 3.88 -8.62
CA THR A 33 -10.75 3.34 -8.31
C THR A 33 -10.01 4.27 -7.36
N ALA A 34 -9.48 3.68 -6.28
CA ALA A 34 -8.58 4.34 -5.36
C ALA A 34 -7.18 3.70 -5.40
N VAL A 35 -6.15 4.53 -5.32
CA VAL A 35 -4.74 4.11 -5.26
C VAL A 35 -4.10 4.63 -3.98
N ILE A 36 -3.48 3.74 -3.20
CA ILE A 36 -2.67 4.13 -2.03
C ILE A 36 -1.19 4.04 -2.40
N LEU A 37 -0.52 5.21 -2.43
CA LEU A 37 0.89 5.30 -2.75
C LEU A 37 1.77 5.06 -1.52
N GLY A 38 2.70 4.12 -1.63
CA GLY A 38 3.75 3.87 -0.65
C GLY A 38 4.94 4.82 -0.80
N SER A 39 5.91 4.69 0.10
CA SER A 39 7.12 5.52 0.09
C SER A 39 7.90 5.41 -1.22
N GLY A 40 8.28 6.55 -1.79
CA GLY A 40 9.04 6.62 -3.06
C GLY A 40 8.19 6.44 -4.32
N LEU A 41 6.87 6.33 -4.21
CA LEU A 41 5.96 6.09 -5.35
C LEU A 41 5.03 7.28 -5.64
N GLY A 42 5.24 8.42 -5.00
CA GLY A 42 4.37 9.61 -5.06
C GLY A 42 4.22 10.26 -6.45
N GLY A 43 5.15 9.99 -7.37
CA GLY A 43 5.14 10.62 -8.70
C GLY A 43 4.05 10.13 -9.66
N PHE A 44 3.16 9.23 -9.22
CA PHE A 44 2.00 8.82 -10.03
C PHE A 44 0.99 9.96 -10.21
N THR A 45 0.87 10.88 -9.26
CA THR A 45 -0.04 12.01 -9.46
C THR A 45 0.43 13.00 -10.52
N ASP A 46 1.73 13.01 -10.85
CA ASP A 46 2.31 13.96 -11.82
C ASP A 46 1.77 13.74 -13.25
N ILE A 47 1.21 12.56 -13.53
CA ILE A 47 0.66 12.21 -14.86
C ILE A 47 -0.86 12.38 -14.94
N LEU A 48 -1.54 12.72 -13.83
CA LEU A 48 -2.98 12.95 -13.83
C LEU A 48 -3.31 14.36 -14.36
N THR A 49 -4.40 14.50 -15.11
CA THR A 49 -4.95 15.80 -15.47
C THR A 49 -6.07 16.21 -14.53
N ASP A 50 -6.50 17.48 -14.58
CA ASP A 50 -7.64 18.01 -13.83
C ASP A 50 -7.59 17.71 -12.32
N GLN A 51 -6.40 17.87 -11.73
CA GLN A 51 -6.16 17.47 -10.35
C GLN A 51 -6.83 18.40 -9.35
N CYS A 52 -7.46 17.81 -8.33
CA CYS A 52 -7.85 18.49 -7.10
C CYS A 52 -7.18 17.80 -5.90
N THR A 53 -6.58 18.58 -5.02
CA THR A 53 -5.80 18.09 -3.88
C THR A 53 -6.41 18.53 -2.55
N LEU A 54 -6.51 17.60 -1.60
CA LEU A 54 -7.02 17.82 -0.26
C LEU A 54 -6.05 17.27 0.81
N PRO A 55 -5.34 18.13 1.55
CA PRO A 55 -4.42 17.68 2.60
C PRO A 55 -5.13 16.92 3.73
N TYR A 56 -4.56 15.81 4.20
CA TYR A 56 -5.11 15.00 5.29
C TYR A 56 -5.39 15.82 6.55
N ALA A 57 -4.55 16.83 6.82
CA ALA A 57 -4.69 17.70 7.98
C ALA A 57 -6.00 18.52 8.01
N GLN A 58 -6.63 18.74 6.85
CA GLN A 58 -7.90 19.46 6.70
C GLN A 58 -9.12 18.52 6.79
N ILE A 59 -8.91 17.23 6.57
CA ILE A 59 -9.99 16.25 6.58
C ILE A 59 -10.32 15.89 8.05
N PRO A 60 -11.58 16.04 8.48
CA PRO A 60 -11.96 15.68 9.85
C PRO A 60 -11.70 14.20 10.10
N HIS A 61 -11.23 13.85 11.30
CA HIS A 61 -10.96 12.47 11.77
C HIS A 61 -9.93 11.66 10.96
N TYR A 62 -9.40 12.21 9.86
CA TYR A 62 -8.47 11.51 9.00
C TYR A 62 -7.08 11.40 9.64
N PRO A 63 -6.40 10.25 9.52
CA PRO A 63 -5.08 10.06 10.11
C PRO A 63 -4.02 10.95 9.46
N ARG A 64 -3.04 11.39 10.24
CA ARG A 64 -1.94 12.27 9.80
C ARG A 64 -0.64 11.47 9.67
N SER A 65 -0.05 11.45 8.48
CA SER A 65 1.25 10.79 8.28
C SER A 65 2.40 11.62 8.85
N THR A 66 3.31 10.99 9.58
CA THR A 66 4.53 11.63 10.08
C THR A 66 5.80 11.13 9.39
N VAL A 67 5.67 10.15 8.50
CA VAL A 67 6.78 9.50 7.79
C VAL A 67 7.29 10.38 6.63
N LYS A 68 8.62 10.52 6.54
CA LYS A 68 9.28 11.23 5.44
C LYS A 68 8.98 10.55 4.10
N GLY A 69 8.62 11.34 3.09
CA GLY A 69 8.27 10.87 1.75
C GLY A 69 6.77 10.63 1.53
N HIS A 70 5.93 10.83 2.55
CA HIS A 70 4.47 10.86 2.42
C HIS A 70 4.01 12.32 2.43
N SER A 71 3.39 12.81 1.34
CA SER A 71 2.92 14.21 1.29
C SER A 71 1.69 14.45 2.17
N GLY A 72 0.93 13.40 2.46
CA GLY A 72 -0.18 13.47 3.41
C GLY A 72 -1.39 14.20 2.83
N GLU A 73 -1.77 13.84 1.60
CA GLU A 73 -2.86 14.46 0.86
C GLU A 73 -3.62 13.43 0.01
N LEU A 74 -4.92 13.66 -0.17
CA LEU A 74 -5.72 13.00 -1.19
C LEU A 74 -5.63 13.84 -2.46
N VAL A 75 -5.49 13.18 -3.61
CA VAL A 75 -5.55 13.81 -4.93
C VAL A 75 -6.58 13.07 -5.76
N THR A 76 -7.58 13.78 -6.27
CA THR A 76 -8.34 13.27 -7.42
C THR A 76 -7.75 13.82 -8.70
N GLY A 77 -7.86 13.07 -9.79
CA GLY A 77 -7.50 13.53 -11.13
C GLY A 77 -7.88 12.48 -12.18
N MET A 78 -7.75 12.88 -13.43
CA MET A 78 -8.07 12.05 -14.58
C MET A 78 -6.83 11.34 -15.09
N LEU A 79 -6.93 10.02 -15.28
CA LEU A 79 -6.03 9.26 -16.13
C LEU A 79 -6.82 8.82 -17.36
N GLU A 80 -6.56 9.47 -18.49
CA GLU A 80 -7.43 9.38 -19.66
C GLU A 80 -8.88 9.75 -19.30
N GLU A 81 -9.84 8.84 -19.48
CA GLU A 81 -11.25 9.06 -19.13
C GLU A 81 -11.64 8.50 -17.75
N LYS A 82 -10.65 8.03 -16.97
CA LYS A 82 -10.87 7.43 -15.65
C LYS A 82 -10.55 8.45 -14.56
N GLU A 83 -11.53 8.77 -13.72
CA GLU A 83 -11.28 9.55 -12.51
C GLU A 83 -10.73 8.66 -11.40
N ILE A 84 -9.60 9.03 -10.81
CA ILE A 84 -8.87 8.23 -9.81
C ILE A 84 -8.66 9.02 -8.52
N LEU A 85 -9.00 8.40 -7.39
CA LEU A 85 -8.66 8.93 -6.07
C LEU A 85 -7.30 8.36 -5.62
N VAL A 86 -6.34 9.22 -5.32
CA VAL A 86 -4.99 8.83 -4.92
C VAL A 86 -4.70 9.31 -3.50
N ALA A 87 -4.39 8.38 -2.60
CA ALA A 87 -3.85 8.66 -1.29
C ALA A 87 -2.32 8.72 -1.37
N LYS A 88 -1.76 9.94 -1.32
CA LYS A 88 -0.31 10.17 -1.39
C LYS A 88 0.31 9.99 0.00
N GLY A 89 0.58 8.73 0.29
CA GLY A 89 1.09 8.29 1.57
C GLY A 89 0.00 7.72 2.47
N ARG A 90 0.45 7.02 3.51
CA ARG A 90 -0.37 6.36 4.52
C ARG A 90 0.22 6.57 5.92
N VAL A 91 -0.54 6.16 6.92
CA VAL A 91 -0.05 5.98 8.30
C VAL A 91 0.27 4.51 8.55
N HIS A 92 1.12 4.26 9.55
CA HIS A 92 1.58 2.92 9.88
C HIS A 92 1.36 2.61 11.36
N CYS A 93 1.23 1.32 11.67
CA CYS A 93 1.14 0.85 13.06
C CYS A 93 2.43 1.17 13.86
N TYR A 94 3.61 1.15 13.24
CA TYR A 94 4.86 1.54 13.93
C TYR A 94 4.94 3.02 14.32
N GLU A 95 4.08 3.88 13.77
CA GLU A 95 3.95 5.28 14.20
C GLU A 95 3.12 5.41 15.50
N GLY A 96 2.61 4.29 16.05
CA GLY A 96 1.74 4.22 17.23
C GLY A 96 0.25 4.25 16.91
N TYR A 97 -0.13 4.21 15.63
CA TYR A 97 -1.53 4.12 15.22
C TYR A 97 -2.08 2.69 15.41
N SER A 98 -3.36 2.59 15.78
CA SER A 98 -4.06 1.30 15.81
C SER A 98 -4.39 0.82 14.39
N ARG A 99 -4.61 -0.49 14.21
CA ARG A 99 -5.12 -1.05 12.93
C ARG A 99 -6.37 -0.30 12.47
N GLU A 100 -7.29 -0.01 13.40
CA GLU A 100 -8.51 0.75 13.09
C GLU A 100 -8.23 2.14 12.50
N THR A 101 -7.23 2.85 13.01
CA THR A 101 -6.84 4.16 12.47
C THR A 101 -6.17 4.02 11.09
N VAL A 102 -5.33 3.00 10.92
CA VAL A 102 -4.66 2.70 9.64
C VAL A 102 -5.68 2.32 8.56
N THR A 103 -6.76 1.61 8.91
CA THR A 103 -7.77 1.14 7.96
C THR A 103 -8.95 2.09 7.79
N PHE A 104 -9.04 3.17 8.59
CA PHE A 104 -10.09 4.19 8.45
C PHE A 104 -10.20 4.77 7.02
N PRO A 105 -9.11 5.13 6.32
CA PRO A 105 -9.16 5.53 4.91
C PRO A 105 -9.88 4.55 3.99
N ILE A 106 -9.77 3.24 4.22
CA ILE A 106 -10.37 2.22 3.34
C ILE A 106 -11.90 2.22 3.48
N ARG A 107 -12.39 2.38 4.72
CA ARG A 107 -13.82 2.56 5.00
C ARG A 107 -14.37 3.83 4.37
N VAL A 108 -13.59 4.91 4.42
CA VAL A 108 -13.92 6.17 3.73
C VAL A 108 -14.00 5.97 2.22
N PHE A 109 -13.04 5.27 1.62
CA PHE A 109 -13.07 4.96 0.18
C PHE A 109 -14.31 4.13 -0.20
N LYS A 110 -14.67 3.12 0.60
CA LYS A 110 -15.89 2.35 0.38
C LYS A 110 -17.15 3.24 0.43
N GLU A 111 -17.24 4.15 1.40
CA GLU A 111 -18.37 5.09 1.52
C GLU A 111 -18.42 6.09 0.35
N LEU A 112 -17.27 6.44 -0.23
CA LEU A 112 -17.18 7.24 -1.46
C LEU A 112 -17.54 6.46 -2.74
N GLY A 113 -17.91 5.18 -2.62
CA GLY A 113 -18.35 4.37 -3.75
C GLY A 113 -17.22 3.71 -4.55
N ILE A 114 -16.01 3.64 -3.99
CA ILE A 114 -14.87 2.91 -4.57
C ILE A 114 -15.20 1.42 -4.64
N GLU A 115 -14.81 0.80 -5.75
CA GLU A 115 -14.94 -0.63 -6.02
C GLU A 115 -13.57 -1.28 -6.19
N ASN A 116 -12.60 -0.58 -6.78
CA ASN A 116 -11.25 -1.07 -7.00
C ASN A 116 -10.26 -0.36 -6.08
N LEU A 117 -9.51 -1.14 -5.29
CA LEU A 117 -8.49 -0.64 -4.38
C LEU A 117 -7.11 -1.16 -4.79
N ILE A 118 -6.25 -0.26 -5.26
CA ILE A 118 -4.87 -0.57 -5.59
C ILE A 118 -3.96 -0.07 -4.48
N ILE A 119 -3.27 -0.98 -3.80
CA ILE A 119 -2.37 -0.66 -2.69
C ILE A 119 -0.93 -0.85 -3.15
N THR A 120 -0.07 0.14 -2.89
CA THR A 120 1.33 0.05 -3.30
C THR A 120 2.30 0.23 -2.15
N ASN A 121 3.41 -0.51 -2.13
CA ASN A 121 4.41 -0.38 -1.08
C ASN A 121 5.84 -0.53 -1.59
N SER A 122 6.78 -0.16 -0.72
CA SER A 122 8.19 -0.51 -0.86
C SER A 122 8.50 -1.65 0.11
N SER A 123 9.15 -2.71 -0.40
CA SER A 123 9.37 -3.95 0.36
C SER A 123 10.80 -4.49 0.18
N GLY A 124 11.24 -5.27 1.16
CA GLY A 124 12.45 -6.08 1.09
C GLY A 124 12.20 -7.41 0.38
N SER A 125 13.05 -7.76 -0.57
CA SER A 125 12.99 -9.03 -1.30
C SER A 125 13.62 -10.17 -0.51
N LEU A 126 12.89 -11.27 -0.31
CA LEU A 126 13.38 -12.50 0.34
C LEU A 126 14.03 -13.47 -0.68
N LYS A 127 13.99 -13.15 -1.98
CA LYS A 127 14.45 -14.01 -3.07
C LYS A 127 15.53 -13.31 -3.88
N ARG A 128 16.71 -13.92 -4.00
CA ARG A 128 17.84 -13.38 -4.79
C ARG A 128 17.50 -13.08 -6.25
N LYS A 129 16.61 -13.87 -6.86
CA LYS A 129 16.14 -13.67 -8.24
C LYS A 129 15.35 -12.37 -8.44
N ASN A 130 14.72 -11.87 -7.37
CA ASN A 130 13.94 -10.65 -7.38
C ASN A 130 14.85 -9.51 -6.90
N THR A 131 15.60 -8.91 -7.83
CA THR A 131 16.59 -7.87 -7.53
C THR A 131 15.91 -6.53 -7.18
N PRO A 132 16.60 -5.63 -6.46
CA PRO A 132 16.09 -4.28 -6.22
C PRO A 132 15.61 -3.57 -7.49
N GLY A 133 14.41 -2.98 -7.44
CA GLY A 133 13.69 -2.38 -8.55
C GLY A 133 12.74 -3.33 -9.30
N THR A 134 12.63 -4.58 -8.86
CA THR A 134 11.61 -5.53 -9.34
C THR A 134 10.23 -5.12 -8.83
N LEU A 135 9.23 -5.14 -9.70
CA LEU A 135 7.83 -4.99 -9.33
C LEU A 135 7.26 -6.38 -9.04
N MET A 136 6.41 -6.46 -8.02
CA MET A 136 5.80 -7.71 -7.59
C MET A 136 4.31 -7.50 -7.31
N VAL A 137 3.45 -8.38 -7.82
CA VAL A 137 2.08 -8.52 -7.32
C VAL A 137 2.09 -9.40 -6.09
N ILE A 138 1.40 -8.95 -5.04
CA ILE A 138 1.15 -9.76 -3.86
C ILE A 138 -0.06 -10.67 -4.16
N GLU A 139 0.14 -11.99 -4.06
CA GLU A 139 -0.90 -13.00 -4.28
C GLU A 139 -1.23 -13.79 -3.01
N GLY A 140 -0.56 -13.46 -1.91
CA GLY A 140 -0.78 -14.02 -0.60
C GLY A 140 -0.13 -13.14 0.46
N HIS A 141 -0.64 -13.15 1.69
CA HIS A 141 -0.04 -12.42 2.79
C HIS A 141 -0.02 -13.24 4.09
N MET A 142 0.87 -12.87 5.00
CA MET A 142 1.05 -13.46 6.33
C MET A 142 1.36 -12.36 7.35
N ASP A 143 0.76 -12.45 8.52
CA ASP A 143 0.96 -11.53 9.63
C ASP A 143 2.07 -12.03 10.57
N PHE A 144 3.28 -11.50 10.41
CA PHE A 144 4.44 -11.80 11.27
C PHE A 144 4.58 -10.78 12.41
N THR A 145 3.53 -10.06 12.76
CA THR A 145 3.57 -9.15 13.93
C THR A 145 3.43 -9.90 15.25
N PHE A 146 2.89 -11.13 15.22
CA PHE A 146 2.58 -11.96 16.39
C PHE A 146 1.67 -11.27 17.42
N GLN A 147 0.94 -10.22 17.01
CA GLN A 147 0.03 -9.49 17.90
C GLN A 147 -1.19 -10.34 18.32
N ASP A 148 -1.60 -11.28 17.45
CA ASP A 148 -2.74 -12.18 17.70
C ASP A 148 -2.35 -13.48 18.42
N GLY A 149 -1.06 -13.70 18.67
CA GLY A 149 -0.55 -14.86 19.42
C GLY A 149 0.77 -15.42 18.88
N PRO A 150 1.32 -16.47 19.54
CA PRO A 150 2.64 -17.03 19.22
C PRO A 150 2.62 -18.10 18.12
N ALA A 151 1.48 -18.37 17.50
CA ALA A 151 1.35 -19.40 16.47
C ALA A 151 2.06 -18.97 15.17
N ASP A 152 2.53 -19.94 14.39
CA ASP A 152 3.06 -19.68 13.05
C ASP A 152 1.98 -18.99 12.20
N PRO A 153 2.33 -17.90 11.47
CA PRO A 153 1.36 -17.20 10.63
C PRO A 153 0.83 -18.08 9.50
N GLY A 154 -0.49 -18.10 9.34
CA GLY A 154 -1.15 -18.76 8.21
C GLY A 154 -1.04 -17.92 6.92
N LEU A 155 -0.76 -18.58 5.80
CA LEU A 155 -0.80 -17.93 4.48
C LEU A 155 -2.24 -17.72 4.03
N ILE A 156 -2.61 -16.46 3.78
CA ILE A 156 -3.91 -16.06 3.24
C ILE A 156 -3.75 -15.62 1.79
N SER A 157 -4.33 -16.39 0.85
CA SER A 157 -4.26 -16.15 -0.60
C SER A 157 -5.64 -16.18 -1.27
N ASP A 158 -6.71 -15.92 -0.52
CA ASP A 158 -8.09 -15.93 -1.03
C ASP A 158 -8.36 -14.73 -1.95
N GLY A 159 -9.22 -14.94 -2.96
CA GLY A 159 -9.60 -13.93 -3.94
C GLY A 159 -10.29 -12.69 -3.35
N LYS A 160 -10.90 -12.83 -2.16
CA LYS A 160 -11.43 -11.73 -1.36
C LYS A 160 -10.37 -10.67 -1.05
N PHE A 161 -9.14 -11.09 -0.79
CA PHE A 161 -8.04 -10.20 -0.39
C PHE A 161 -7.09 -9.89 -1.54
N HIS A 162 -7.08 -10.73 -2.58
CA HIS A 162 -6.19 -10.63 -3.72
C HIS A 162 -7.00 -10.92 -5.00
N SER A 163 -7.60 -9.87 -5.59
CA SER A 163 -8.55 -10.01 -6.70
C SER A 163 -7.94 -10.76 -7.89
N PRO A 164 -8.44 -11.98 -8.23
CA PRO A 164 -7.90 -12.77 -9.34
C PRO A 164 -8.00 -12.04 -10.68
N GLU A 165 -9.05 -11.25 -10.87
CA GLU A 165 -9.28 -10.44 -12.06
C GLU A 165 -8.23 -9.33 -12.19
N LEU A 166 -8.04 -8.51 -11.14
CA LEU A 166 -7.05 -7.44 -11.18
C LEU A 166 -5.62 -7.98 -11.31
N ILE A 167 -5.32 -9.13 -10.70
CA ILE A 167 -4.03 -9.82 -10.86
C ILE A 167 -3.84 -10.26 -12.31
N SER A 168 -4.87 -10.80 -12.95
CA SER A 168 -4.85 -11.18 -14.37
C SER A 168 -4.58 -9.97 -15.27
N ILE A 169 -5.25 -8.86 -15.01
CA ILE A 169 -5.02 -7.58 -15.70
C ILE A 169 -3.57 -7.13 -15.52
N ALA A 170 -3.05 -7.12 -14.29
CA ALA A 170 -1.66 -6.72 -14.01
C ALA A 170 -0.64 -7.59 -14.76
N LYS A 171 -0.84 -8.92 -14.80
CA LYS A 171 0.00 -9.85 -15.57
C LYS A 171 -0.03 -9.53 -17.07
N LYS A 172 -1.22 -9.26 -17.61
CA LYS A 172 -1.38 -8.90 -19.02
C LYS A 172 -0.70 -7.58 -19.34
N VAL A 173 -0.90 -6.54 -18.53
CA VAL A 173 -0.26 -5.22 -18.71
C VAL A 173 1.26 -5.35 -18.66
N ALA A 174 1.79 -6.13 -17.71
CA ALA A 174 3.22 -6.37 -17.62
C ALA A 174 3.76 -7.07 -18.87
N SER A 175 3.08 -8.13 -19.33
CA SER A 175 3.45 -8.85 -20.56
C SER A 175 3.45 -7.94 -21.78
N ASP A 176 2.37 -7.18 -22.00
CA ASP A 176 2.21 -6.28 -23.15
C ASP A 176 3.30 -5.20 -23.21
N ASN A 177 3.86 -4.84 -22.04
CA ASN A 177 4.84 -3.78 -21.90
C ASN A 177 6.27 -4.29 -21.65
N GLY A 178 6.52 -5.60 -21.73
CA GLY A 178 7.83 -6.21 -21.49
C GLY A 178 8.35 -5.99 -20.07
N ILE A 179 7.46 -5.80 -19.10
CA ILE A 179 7.81 -5.61 -17.69
C ILE A 179 7.93 -6.97 -17.02
N HIS A 180 9.10 -7.27 -16.45
CA HIS A 180 9.23 -8.42 -15.57
C HIS A 180 8.46 -8.16 -14.26
N LEU A 181 7.36 -8.90 -14.08
CA LEU A 181 6.50 -8.82 -12.91
C LEU A 181 6.62 -10.10 -12.08
N ALA A 182 7.14 -9.96 -10.86
CA ALA A 182 7.19 -11.05 -9.91
C ALA A 182 5.80 -11.29 -9.27
N MET A 183 5.62 -12.48 -8.73
CA MET A 183 4.47 -12.86 -7.92
C MET A 183 4.97 -13.44 -6.59
N GLY A 184 4.26 -13.21 -5.49
CA GLY A 184 4.51 -13.98 -4.28
C GLY A 184 3.84 -13.48 -3.01
N ASN A 185 4.23 -14.13 -1.91
CA ASN A 185 3.63 -13.93 -0.59
C ASN A 185 4.34 -12.82 0.20
N TYR A 186 3.55 -11.89 0.74
CA TYR A 186 4.02 -10.77 1.53
C TYR A 186 3.98 -11.07 3.02
N CYS A 187 5.10 -10.84 3.69
CA CYS A 187 5.26 -10.98 5.13
C CYS A 187 5.12 -9.59 5.76
N TRP A 188 4.08 -9.37 6.54
CA TRP A 188 3.91 -8.10 7.24
C TRP A 188 4.59 -8.17 8.61
N THR A 189 5.47 -7.22 8.89
CA THR A 189 6.08 -7.01 10.20
C THR A 189 5.62 -5.68 10.77
N LEU A 190 5.72 -5.50 12.10
CA LEU A 190 5.28 -4.25 12.71
C LEU A 190 6.22 -3.10 12.35
N GLY A 191 7.53 -3.34 12.34
CA GLY A 191 8.56 -2.29 12.28
C GLY A 191 8.72 -1.55 13.63
N PRO A 192 9.46 -0.43 13.68
CA PRO A 192 10.17 0.21 12.57
C PRO A 192 11.57 -0.36 12.31
N ALA A 193 12.07 -1.26 13.17
CA ALA A 193 13.31 -1.96 12.92
C ALA A 193 13.16 -2.90 11.72
N TYR A 194 14.16 -2.94 10.84
CA TYR A 194 14.26 -3.99 9.84
C TYR A 194 14.48 -5.35 10.48
N GLU A 195 14.09 -6.39 9.75
CA GLU A 195 14.22 -7.77 10.16
C GLU A 195 15.69 -8.17 10.32
N THR A 196 15.94 -9.10 11.23
CA THR A 196 17.21 -9.81 11.36
C THR A 196 17.35 -10.89 10.29
N PRO A 197 18.58 -11.32 9.97
CA PRO A 197 18.80 -12.45 9.05
C PRO A 197 18.07 -13.75 9.47
N ALA A 198 17.92 -13.99 10.77
CA ALA A 198 17.24 -15.18 11.29
C ALA A 198 15.73 -15.12 11.04
N GLU A 199 15.09 -13.98 11.31
CA GLU A 199 13.68 -13.75 10.98
C GLU A 199 13.44 -13.91 9.48
N ILE A 200 14.34 -13.40 8.64
CA ILE A 200 14.25 -13.59 7.18
C ILE A 200 14.32 -15.05 6.75
N GLN A 201 15.16 -15.89 7.38
CA GLN A 201 15.14 -17.33 7.07
C GLN A 201 13.85 -17.99 7.51
N TYR A 202 13.32 -17.62 8.67
CA TYR A 202 12.06 -18.12 9.18
C TYR A 202 10.88 -17.74 8.25
N PHE A 203 10.80 -16.48 7.80
CA PHE A 203 9.77 -16.03 6.85
C PHE A 203 9.86 -16.82 5.54
N LYS A 204 11.08 -17.10 5.06
CA LYS A 204 11.29 -17.94 3.87
C LYS A 204 10.83 -19.39 4.08
N SER A 205 11.02 -19.96 5.27
CA SER A 205 10.55 -21.32 5.56
C SER A 205 9.02 -21.45 5.52
N LEU A 206 8.30 -20.35 5.73
CA LEU A 206 6.85 -20.26 5.58
C LEU A 206 6.42 -19.70 4.22
N ASN A 207 7.26 -19.83 3.18
CA ASN A 207 6.99 -19.41 1.80
C ASN A 207 6.90 -17.88 1.58
N GLY A 208 7.50 -17.08 2.46
CA GLY A 208 7.67 -15.64 2.26
C GLY A 208 8.47 -15.28 1.01
N THR A 209 8.04 -14.23 0.30
CA THR A 209 8.68 -13.70 -0.92
C THR A 209 9.13 -12.25 -0.78
N ALA A 210 8.35 -11.43 -0.09
CA ALA A 210 8.71 -10.06 0.27
C ALA A 210 8.33 -9.78 1.73
N VAL A 211 8.96 -8.79 2.33
CA VAL A 211 8.65 -8.32 3.69
C VAL A 211 8.49 -6.81 3.70
N GLY A 212 7.56 -6.30 4.50
CA GLY A 212 7.38 -4.88 4.70
C GLY A 212 6.53 -4.56 5.93
N MET A 213 6.40 -3.26 6.21
CA MET A 213 5.87 -2.76 7.49
C MET A 213 4.51 -2.06 7.34
N SER A 214 3.78 -2.35 6.26
CA SER A 214 2.47 -1.75 5.93
C SER A 214 1.57 -2.75 5.20
N THR A 215 0.45 -2.27 4.68
CA THR A 215 -0.33 -2.89 3.60
C THR A 215 -1.24 -4.03 4.03
N LEU A 216 -0.81 -4.94 4.90
CA LEU A 216 -1.68 -6.05 5.34
C LEU A 216 -2.99 -5.57 5.98
N PRO A 217 -2.99 -4.61 6.93
CA PRO A 217 -4.24 -4.09 7.49
C PRO A 217 -5.19 -3.55 6.41
N GLU A 218 -4.66 -2.80 5.43
CA GLU A 218 -5.45 -2.24 4.34
C GLU A 218 -5.98 -3.32 3.36
N ILE A 219 -5.21 -4.38 3.12
CA ILE A 219 -5.67 -5.56 2.33
C ILE A 219 -6.85 -6.23 3.03
N GLU A 220 -6.71 -6.53 4.33
CA GLU A 220 -7.75 -7.22 5.10
C GLU A 220 -9.04 -6.41 5.22
N GLU A 221 -8.92 -5.10 5.46
CA GLU A 221 -10.08 -4.20 5.50
C GLU A 221 -10.73 -4.12 4.12
N GLY A 222 -9.95 -3.93 3.05
CA GLY A 222 -10.46 -3.84 1.68
C GLY A 222 -11.23 -5.09 1.28
N GLY A 223 -10.67 -6.27 1.56
CA GLY A 223 -11.37 -7.53 1.30
C GLY A 223 -12.61 -7.73 2.17
N THR A 224 -12.56 -7.33 3.45
CA THR A 224 -13.74 -7.38 4.34
C THR A 224 -14.87 -6.48 3.89
N LEU A 225 -14.55 -5.36 3.24
CA LEU A 225 -15.50 -4.44 2.63
C LEU A 225 -15.87 -4.81 1.18
N GLU A 226 -15.47 -5.99 0.71
CA GLU A 226 -15.77 -6.51 -0.63
C GLU A 226 -15.29 -5.56 -1.75
N LEU A 227 -14.12 -4.92 -1.56
CA LEU A 227 -13.42 -4.20 -2.61
C LEU A 227 -12.60 -5.18 -3.46
N ASN A 228 -12.44 -4.88 -4.75
CA ASN A 228 -11.47 -5.56 -5.59
C ASN A 228 -10.07 -5.07 -5.23
N VAL A 229 -9.34 -5.86 -4.43
CA VAL A 229 -8.02 -5.47 -3.94
C VAL A 229 -6.92 -5.99 -4.86
N LEU A 230 -6.06 -5.08 -5.33
CA LEU A 230 -4.79 -5.39 -5.98
C LEU A 230 -3.66 -4.76 -5.17
N THR A 231 -2.61 -5.53 -4.87
CA THR A 231 -1.44 -4.99 -4.19
C THR A 231 -0.17 -5.16 -5.00
N LEU A 232 0.57 -4.05 -5.17
CA LEU A 232 1.83 -3.97 -5.89
C LEU A 232 2.98 -3.56 -4.96
N SER A 233 3.98 -4.41 -4.85
CA SER A 233 5.23 -4.09 -4.16
C SER A 233 6.30 -3.67 -5.16
N THR A 234 6.98 -2.57 -4.86
CA THR A 234 8.31 -2.31 -5.41
C THR A 234 9.34 -2.92 -4.46
N LEU A 235 10.08 -3.92 -4.93
CA LEU A 235 11.12 -4.56 -4.14
C LEU A 235 12.35 -3.66 -4.16
N THR A 236 12.53 -2.83 -3.14
CA THR A 236 13.51 -1.73 -3.15
C THR A 236 14.88 -2.12 -2.61
N ASN A 237 14.96 -3.22 -1.88
CA ASN A 237 16.19 -3.77 -1.32
C ASN A 237 16.07 -5.29 -1.19
N PHE A 238 17.19 -5.97 -0.99
CA PHE A 238 17.14 -7.33 -0.45
C PHE A 238 16.86 -7.27 1.05
N ALA A 239 16.17 -8.27 1.59
CA ALA A 239 16.00 -8.37 3.04
C ALA A 239 17.34 -8.72 3.73
N ALA A 240 17.39 -8.53 5.05
CA ALA A 240 18.62 -8.73 5.83
C ALA A 240 19.22 -10.13 5.63
N GLY A 241 20.56 -10.20 5.54
CA GLY A 241 21.29 -11.45 5.33
C GLY A 241 21.23 -12.01 3.91
N ILE A 242 20.57 -11.34 2.96
CA ILE A 242 20.61 -11.71 1.53
C ILE A 242 21.71 -10.95 0.79
N SER A 243 21.92 -9.66 1.11
CA SER A 243 23.04 -8.86 0.63
C SER A 243 24.09 -8.68 1.72
N GLU A 244 25.35 -8.44 1.34
CA GLU A 244 26.46 -8.19 2.27
C GLU A 244 26.46 -6.76 2.85
N HIS A 245 25.64 -5.86 2.28
CA HIS A 245 25.57 -4.46 2.70
C HIS A 245 24.43 -4.20 3.69
N PRO A 246 24.62 -3.30 4.68
CA PRO A 246 23.56 -2.86 5.58
C PRO A 246 22.43 -2.16 4.83
N LEU A 247 21.20 -2.34 5.31
CA LEU A 247 20.01 -1.72 4.71
C LEU A 247 19.86 -0.27 5.15
N THR A 248 19.62 0.63 4.21
CA THR A 248 19.35 2.04 4.51
C THR A 248 18.06 2.54 3.86
N HIS A 249 17.38 3.49 4.53
CA HIS A 249 16.19 4.14 3.96
C HIS A 249 16.50 4.91 2.66
N GLN A 250 17.73 5.41 2.49
CA GLN A 250 18.14 6.10 1.26
C GLN A 250 18.18 5.14 0.05
N GLU A 251 18.65 3.91 0.23
CA GLU A 251 18.63 2.90 -0.83
C GLU A 251 17.20 2.54 -1.26
N VAL A 252 16.26 2.51 -0.30
CA VAL A 252 14.84 2.29 -0.57
C VAL A 252 14.32 3.35 -1.56
N LEU A 253 14.54 4.63 -1.25
CA LEU A 253 14.11 5.73 -2.10
C LEU A 253 14.79 5.72 -3.48
N HIS A 254 16.10 5.46 -3.52
CA HIS A 254 16.86 5.39 -4.77
C HIS A 254 16.38 4.28 -5.70
N ASN A 255 16.13 3.08 -5.16
CA ASN A 255 15.67 1.96 -5.99
C ASN A 255 14.19 2.07 -6.35
N ALA A 256 13.37 2.74 -5.53
CA ALA A 256 12.02 3.12 -5.91
C ALA A 256 12.03 4.06 -7.12
N GLU A 257 12.91 5.07 -7.12
CA GLU A 257 13.04 6.01 -8.25
C GLU A 257 13.48 5.29 -9.54
N LYS A 258 14.41 4.33 -9.46
CA LYS A 258 14.81 3.50 -10.62
C LYS A 258 13.67 2.63 -11.17
N ALA A 259 12.71 2.25 -10.34
CA ALA A 259 11.55 1.47 -10.74
C ALA A 259 10.39 2.35 -11.24
N LYS A 260 10.41 3.65 -10.94
CA LYS A 260 9.33 4.62 -11.20
C LYS A 260 8.75 4.51 -12.61
N GLY A 261 9.59 4.57 -13.66
CA GLY A 261 9.10 4.50 -15.04
C GLY A 261 8.33 3.21 -15.36
N ARG A 262 8.81 2.06 -14.88
CA ARG A 262 8.09 0.77 -15.05
C ARG A 262 6.84 0.71 -14.18
N PHE A 263 6.91 1.23 -12.96
CA PHE A 263 5.79 1.27 -12.03
C PHE A 263 4.63 2.11 -12.56
N LEU A 264 4.91 3.34 -13.02
CA LEU A 264 3.92 4.22 -13.62
C LEU A 264 3.26 3.56 -14.83
N LYS A 265 4.08 2.99 -15.72
CA LYS A 265 3.58 2.29 -16.91
C LYS A 265 2.70 1.08 -16.58
N LEU A 266 3.06 0.31 -15.55
CA LEU A 266 2.26 -0.82 -15.08
C LEU A 266 0.94 -0.34 -14.45
N LEU A 267 1.00 0.62 -13.54
CA LEU A 267 -0.16 1.12 -12.82
C LEU A 267 -1.16 1.80 -13.75
N SER A 268 -0.71 2.66 -14.67
CA SER A 268 -1.56 3.30 -15.66
C SER A 268 -2.26 2.27 -16.55
N GLY A 269 -1.52 1.32 -17.11
CA GLY A 269 -2.11 0.28 -17.96
C GLY A 269 -3.07 -0.64 -17.23
N ILE A 270 -2.95 -0.81 -15.90
CA ILE A 270 -3.95 -1.51 -15.08
C ILE A 270 -5.21 -0.66 -14.98
N ILE A 271 -5.07 0.61 -14.62
CA ILE A 271 -6.19 1.54 -14.42
C ILE A 271 -6.99 1.75 -15.72
N GLU A 272 -6.33 1.79 -16.87
CA GLU A 272 -6.99 1.88 -18.18
C GLU A 272 -7.91 0.68 -18.46
N ARG A 273 -7.66 -0.48 -17.83
CA ARG A 273 -8.34 -1.76 -18.09
C ARG A 273 -9.40 -2.13 -17.06
N ILE A 274 -9.62 -1.32 -16.03
CA ILE A 274 -10.63 -1.54 -14.96
C ILE A 274 -11.79 -0.56 -15.09
#